data_AF-T0Y1D6-F1
#
_entry.id   AF-T0Y1D6-F1
#
_cell.length_a   1.000
_cell.length_b   1.000
_cell.length_c   1.000
_cell.angle_alpha   90.00
_cell.angle_beta   90.00
_cell.angle_gamma   90.00
#
_symmetry.space_group_name_H-M   'P 1'
#
loop_
_entity.id
_entity.type
_entity.pdbx_description
1 polymer ?
#
loop_
_entity_poly.entity_id
_entity_poly.type
_entity_poly.pdbx_seq_one_letter_code
_entity_poly.pdbx_strand_id
1 'polypeptide(L)' 'MPIVYAQEAELSAEAFRDVLIASTLGERRPVEDLARLGCMLRKADLIVTARDGARLVGISRALTDFSYCCYL' A
#
# COMPACT_ATOMS: atom_id res chain seq x y z
N MET A 1 8.42 13.79 13.48
CA MET A 1 7.46 13.28 14.48
C MET A 1 7.65 11.76 14.59
N PRO A 2 7.04 11.03 15.54
CA PRO A 2 7.06 9.57 15.47
C PRO A 2 6.31 9.09 14.22
N ILE A 3 6.80 8.02 13.60
CA ILE A 3 6.07 7.35 12.51
C ILE A 3 4.88 6.60 13.13
N VAL A 4 3.69 6.86 12.59
CA VAL A 4 2.45 6.21 13.01
C VAL A 4 2.11 5.10 12.03
N TYR A 5 1.86 3.90 12.56
CA TYR A 5 1.39 2.75 11.79
C TYR A 5 -0.09 2.52 12.06
N ALA A 6 -0.84 2.28 11.00
CA ALA A 6 -2.27 2.00 11.10
C ALA A 6 -2.73 1.08 9.96
N GLN A 7 -3.84 0.37 10.19
CA GLN A 7 -4.56 -0.30 9.11
C GLN A 7 -5.37 0.74 8.34
N GLU A 8 -5.26 0.74 7.01
CA GLU A 8 -5.90 1.72 6.14
C GLU A 8 -6.43 1.01 4.89
N ALA A 9 -7.61 0.37 5.02
CA ALA A 9 -8.22 -0.42 3.95
C ALA A 9 -8.64 0.45 2.74
N GLU A 10 -8.99 1.71 2.98
CA GLU A 10 -9.48 2.67 1.97
C GLU A 10 -8.37 3.63 1.50
N LEU A 11 -7.15 3.12 1.30
CA LEU A 11 -6.06 3.92 0.75
C LEU A 11 -6.33 4.25 -0.73
N SER A 12 -6.13 5.51 -1.13
CA SER A 12 -6.27 5.93 -2.54
C SER A 12 -5.19 5.31 -3.44
N ALA A 13 -5.54 5.03 -4.69
CA ALA A 13 -4.60 4.52 -5.69
C ALA A 13 -3.45 5.50 -5.96
N GLU A 14 -3.72 6.80 -5.89
CA GLU A 14 -2.76 7.88 -6.08
C GLU A 14 -1.70 7.85 -4.97
N ALA A 15 -2.11 7.84 -3.69
CA ALA A 15 -1.17 7.75 -2.58
C ALA A 15 -0.35 6.45 -2.63
N PHE A 16 -0.95 5.33 -3.05
CA PHE A 16 -0.22 4.09 -3.25
C PHE A 16 0.83 4.20 -4.36
N ARG A 17 0.45 4.77 -5.52
CA ARG A 17 1.35 5.05 -6.64
C ARG A 17 2.53 5.91 -6.19
N ASP A 18 2.26 6.97 -5.46
CA ASP A 18 3.29 7.93 -5.03
C ASP A 18 4.34 7.25 -4.13
N VAL A 19 3.90 6.34 -3.24
CA VAL A 19 4.84 5.51 -2.45
C VAL A 19 5.65 4.56 -3.33
N LEU A 20 5.02 3.90 -4.31
CA LEU A 20 5.72 2.98 -5.21
C LEU A 20 6.82 3.69 -6.00
N ILE A 21 6.54 4.90 -6.51
CA ILE A 21 7.52 5.72 -7.22
C ILE A 21 8.65 6.14 -6.26
N ALA A 22 8.30 6.65 -5.08
CA ALA A 22 9.28 7.10 -4.09
C ALA A 22 10.19 5.97 -3.59
N SER A 23 9.70 4.73 -3.58
CA SER A 23 10.43 3.55 -3.10
C SER A 23 11.15 2.77 -4.20
N THR A 24 11.26 3.32 -5.42
CA THR A 24 11.80 2.68 -6.64
C THR A 24 11.09 1.41 -7.11
N LEU A 25 10.06 0.93 -6.38
CA LEU A 25 9.24 -0.21 -6.78
C LEU A 25 8.40 0.10 -8.03
N GLY A 26 8.19 1.38 -8.34
CA GLY A 26 7.44 1.84 -9.50
C GLY A 26 7.94 1.26 -10.82
N GLU A 27 9.25 1.00 -10.95
CA GLU A 27 9.85 0.42 -12.17
C GLU A 27 9.32 -0.97 -12.54
N ARG A 28 8.79 -1.72 -11.56
CA ARG A 28 8.28 -3.09 -11.75
C ARG A 28 6.82 -3.25 -11.34
N ARG A 29 6.09 -2.14 -11.17
CA ARG A 29 4.67 -2.11 -10.83
C ARG A 29 3.91 -1.30 -11.88
N PRO A 30 2.61 -1.55 -12.08
CA PRO A 30 1.82 -0.83 -13.08
C PRO A 30 1.42 0.58 -12.58
N VAL A 31 2.40 1.45 -12.31
CA VAL A 31 2.18 2.76 -11.67
C VAL A 31 1.36 3.74 -12.52
N GLU A 32 1.36 3.56 -13.84
CA GLU A 32 0.56 4.37 -14.78
C GLU A 32 -0.91 3.92 -14.86
N ASP A 33 -1.25 2.73 -14.35
CA ASP A 33 -2.60 2.17 -14.39
C ASP A 33 -3.27 2.29 -13.00
N LEU A 34 -3.78 3.49 -12.71
CA LEU A 34 -4.47 3.79 -11.45
C LEU A 34 -5.67 2.87 -11.21
N ALA A 35 -6.38 2.46 -12.27
CA ALA A 35 -7.52 1.56 -12.15
C ALA A 35 -7.08 0.18 -11.63
N ARG A 36 -5.96 -0.34 -12.15
CA ARG A 36 -5.35 -1.59 -11.69
C ARG A 36 -4.79 -1.46 -10.28
N LEU A 37 -4.11 -0.37 -9.94
CA LEU A 37 -3.65 -0.12 -8.57
C LEU A 37 -4.81 -0.10 -7.56
N GLY A 38 -5.91 0.60 -7.90
CA GLY A 38 -7.11 0.60 -7.07
C GLY A 38 -7.72 -0.80 -6.92
N CYS A 39 -7.69 -1.62 -7.98
CA CYS A 39 -8.13 -3.01 -7.90
C CYS A 39 -7.22 -3.85 -6.97
N MET A 40 -5.90 -3.65 -7.04
CA MET A 40 -4.93 -4.33 -6.16
C MET A 40 -5.16 -4.02 -4.68
N LEU A 41 -5.52 -2.78 -4.36
CA LEU A 41 -5.85 -2.35 -2.99
C LEU A 41 -7.17 -2.96 -2.53
N ARG A 42 -8.25 -2.84 -3.32
CA ARG A 42 -9.56 -3.42 -2.99
C ARG A 42 -9.58 -4.93 -2.81
N LYS A 43 -8.61 -5.63 -3.38
CA LYS A 43 -8.48 -7.10 -3.29
C LYS A 43 -7.40 -7.54 -2.31
N ALA A 44 -6.79 -6.62 -1.57
CA ALA A 44 -5.88 -6.97 -0.49
C ALA A 44 -6.65 -7.35 0.77
N ASP A 45 -6.15 -8.33 1.52
CA ASP A 45 -6.74 -8.75 2.79
C ASP A 45 -6.30 -7.84 3.95
N LEU A 46 -5.10 -7.27 3.85
CA LEU A 46 -4.54 -6.35 4.83
C LEU A 46 -3.72 -5.25 4.16
N ILE A 47 -4.00 -4.00 4.54
CA ILE A 47 -3.20 -2.83 4.19
C ILE A 47 -2.76 -2.13 5.47
N VAL A 48 -1.46 -2.00 5.66
CA VAL A 48 -0.85 -1.24 6.76
C VAL A 48 -0.02 -0.11 6.18
N THR A 49 -0.26 1.10 6.68
CA THR A 49 0.47 2.31 6.25
C THR A 49 1.41 2.80 7.34
N ALA A 50 2.51 3.43 6.93
CA ALA A 50 3.41 4.19 7.79
C ALA A 50 3.32 5.68 7.44
N ARG A 51 2.99 6.54 8.42
CA ARG A 51 2.81 7.98 8.21
C ARG A 51 3.72 8.82 9.10
N ASP A 52 4.37 9.82 8.52
CA ASP A 52 5.08 10.89 9.23
C ASP A 52 4.20 12.15 9.20
N GLY A 53 3.42 12.35 10.27
CA GLY A 53 2.32 13.32 10.27
C GLY A 53 1.27 12.94 9.22
N ALA A 54 0.97 13.87 8.29
CA ALA A 54 0.04 13.60 7.19
C ALA A 54 0.68 12.83 6.02
N ARG A 55 2.02 12.80 5.94
CA ARG A 55 2.74 12.23 4.80
C ARG A 55 2.75 10.71 4.89
N LEU A 56 2.26 10.04 3.86
CA LEU A 56 2.43 8.59 3.70
C LEU A 56 3.88 8.30 3.27
N VAL A 57 4.58 7.50 4.06
CA VAL A 57 6.01 7.19 3.84
C VAL A 57 6.29 5.71 3.60
N GLY A 58 5.28 4.86 3.80
CA GLY A 58 5.40 3.43 3.53
C GLY A 58 4.05 2.74 3.52
N ILE A 59 4.00 1.59 2.84
CA ILE A 59 2.83 0.74 2.74
C ILE A 59 3.26 -0.72 2.73
N SER A 60 2.49 -1.55 3.43
CA SER A 60 2.51 -3.00 3.37
C SER A 60 1.13 -3.46 2.92
N ARG A 61 1.05 -4.22 1.82
CA ARG A 61 -0.18 -4.74 1.24
C ARG A 61 -0.05 -6.25 1.12
N ALA A 62 -0.86 -7.00 1.86
CA ALA A 62 -0.74 -8.44 1.94
C ALA A 62 -2.01 -9.20 1.53
N LEU A 63 -1.81 -10.44 1.10
CA LEU A 63 -2.84 -11.45 0.92
C LEU A 63 -2.66 -12.52 1.99
N THR A 64 -3.72 -12.89 2.71
CA THR A 64 -3.63 -13.84 3.83
C THR A 64 -4.87 -14.72 3.93
N ASP A 65 -4.64 -15.98 4.29
CA ASP A 65 -5.71 -16.93 4.62
C ASP A 65 -6.21 -16.79 6.07
N PHE A 66 -5.62 -15.85 6.84
CA PHE A 66 -5.87 -15.62 8.26
C PHE A 66 -5.67 -16.86 9.16
N SER A 67 -4.95 -17.88 8.68
CA SER A 67 -4.75 -19.14 9.40
C SER A 67 -3.30 -19.63 9.39
N TYR A 68 -2.56 -19.45 8.30
CA TYR A 68 -1.22 -20.01 8.13
C TYR A 68 -0.28 -19.08 7.37
N CYS A 69 -0.73 -18.46 6.27
CA CYS A 69 0.15 -17.69 5.39
C CYS A 69 -0.29 -16.23 5.21
N CYS A 70 0.72 -15.37 5.01
CA CYS A 70 0.57 -13.97 4.68
C CYS A 70 1.67 -13.60 3.68
N TYR A 71 1.27 -13.20 2.48
CA TYR A 71 2.17 -12.87 1.37
C TYR A 71 2.19 -11.38 1.11
N LEU A 72 3.40 -10.83 0.95
CA LEU A 72 3.67 -9.42 0.67
C LEU A 72 4.17 -9.20 -0.77
#